data_AF-A0A6A3BKM4-F1
#
_entry.id   AF-A0A6A3BKM4-F1
#
_cell.length_a   1.000
_cell.length_b   1.000
_cell.length_c   1.000
_cell.angle_alpha   90.00
_cell.angle_beta   90.00
_cell.angle_gamma   90.00
#
_symmetry.space_group_name_H-M   'P 1'
#
loop_
_entity.id
_entity.type
_entity.pdbx_description
1 polymer ?
#
loop_
_entity_poly.entity_id
_entity_poly.type
_entity_poly.pdbx_seq_one_letter_code
_entity_poly.pdbx_strand_id
1 'polypeptide(L)'
;MTKVMKINGETMKLKTPVTAEEVLKDHPGHVLLESEAVKHYGIRAKPLQSHQRLEPKRLYFLVVLPEAPKERVPRRVRSDVTMSAKDRLESLMLSRRSVSDLTLLKPSIAIPEGDEEGGRGGAMRVKMRLPKAEVERLMKGSENGREAAEKIKQLCMGMTRNSPRVEVTEQRQVHWNGGNGSTGEGFKAREKRVSFMGMNGGGRQIEVTS
;
A
#
# COMPACT_ATOMS: atom_id res chain seq x y z
N MET A 1 -28.84 22.32 -22.65
CA MET A 1 -28.57 23.20 -21.49
C MET A 1 -27.62 22.49 -20.56
N THR A 2 -26.67 23.24 -20.04
CA THR A 2 -25.66 22.79 -19.09
C THR A 2 -25.89 23.52 -17.77
N LYS A 3 -25.59 22.86 -16.65
CA LYS A 3 -25.75 23.44 -15.32
C LYS A 3 -24.37 23.64 -14.69
N VAL A 4 -24.05 24.86 -14.27
CA VAL A 4 -22.87 25.14 -13.46
C VAL A 4 -23.35 25.46 -12.05
N MET A 5 -22.72 24.85 -11.04
CA MET A 5 -23.09 24.98 -9.64
C MET A 5 -21.90 25.52 -8.84
N LYS A 6 -22.12 26.60 -8.09
CA LYS A 6 -21.13 27.17 -7.17
C LYS A 6 -21.15 26.42 -5.84
N ILE A 7 -20.11 26.59 -5.04
CA ILE A 7 -20.02 26.06 -3.67
C ILE A 7 -21.17 26.54 -2.76
N ASN A 8 -21.74 27.71 -3.05
CA ASN A 8 -22.86 28.28 -2.29
C ASN A 8 -24.21 27.57 -2.57
N GLY A 9 -24.23 26.58 -3.47
CA GLY A 9 -25.46 25.92 -3.93
C GLY A 9 -26.20 26.70 -5.02
N GLU A 10 -25.73 27.90 -5.38
CA GLU A 10 -26.26 28.65 -6.52
C GLU A 10 -26.00 27.90 -7.83
N THR A 11 -27.01 27.82 -8.69
CA THR A 11 -26.90 27.12 -9.98
C THR A 11 -27.29 28.01 -11.15
N MET A 12 -26.40 28.12 -12.13
CA MET A 12 -26.62 28.84 -13.38
C MET A 12 -26.85 27.84 -14.51
N LYS A 13 -27.87 28.09 -15.33
CA LYS A 13 -28.20 27.28 -16.50
C LYS A 13 -27.69 28.00 -17.75
N LEU A 14 -26.76 27.38 -18.45
CA LEU A 14 -26.14 27.92 -19.66
C LEU A 14 -26.70 27.20 -20.90
N LYS A 15 -26.99 27.97 -21.95
CA LYS A 15 -27.35 27.42 -23.27
C LYS A 15 -26.04 27.09 -23.99
N THR A 16 -25.85 25.82 -24.32
CA THR A 16 -24.71 25.33 -25.11
C THR A 16 -24.81 25.83 -26.55
N PRO A 17 -23.69 26.15 -27.25
CA PRO A 17 -22.29 25.87 -26.89
C PRO A 17 -21.63 27.02 -26.10
N VAL A 18 -21.14 26.71 -24.90
CA VAL A 18 -20.37 27.64 -24.04
C VAL A 18 -19.03 26.99 -23.72
N THR A 19 -17.96 27.77 -23.69
CA THR A 19 -16.63 27.31 -23.30
C THR A 19 -16.40 27.51 -21.80
N ALA A 20 -15.50 26.70 -21.22
CA ALA A 20 -15.11 26.90 -19.82
C ALA A 20 -14.51 28.29 -19.59
N GLU A 21 -13.75 28.82 -20.56
CA GLU A 21 -13.18 30.16 -20.50
C GLU A 21 -14.22 31.26 -20.27
N GLU A 22 -15.36 31.19 -20.94
CA GLU A 22 -16.43 32.19 -20.81
C GLU A 22 -17.00 32.24 -19.39
N VAL A 23 -17.18 31.06 -18.76
CA VAL A 23 -17.64 30.96 -17.36
C VAL A 23 -16.57 31.42 -16.36
N LEU A 24 -15.29 31.18 -16.68
CA LEU A 24 -14.15 31.52 -15.83
C LEU A 24 -13.81 33.02 -15.87
N LYS A 25 -14.15 33.73 -16.95
CA LYS A 25 -13.98 35.19 -17.04
C LYS A 25 -14.75 35.92 -15.95
N ASP A 26 -15.98 35.47 -15.68
CA ASP A 26 -16.83 36.06 -14.65
C ASP A 26 -16.38 35.72 -13.22
N HIS A 27 -15.50 34.72 -13.06
CA HIS A 27 -15.11 34.18 -11.75
C HIS A 27 -13.60 33.88 -11.69
N PRO A 28 -12.74 34.91 -11.54
CA PRO A 28 -11.29 34.72 -11.44
C PRO A 28 -10.92 33.85 -10.23
N GLY A 29 -9.85 33.05 -10.36
CA GLY A 29 -9.36 32.15 -9.30
C GLY A 29 -10.21 30.89 -9.05
N HIS A 30 -11.32 30.73 -9.77
CA HIS A 30 -12.12 29.52 -9.72
C HIS A 30 -11.65 28.53 -10.79
N VAL A 31 -11.95 27.25 -10.57
CA VAL A 31 -11.79 26.19 -11.57
C VAL A 31 -13.12 25.51 -11.81
N LEU A 32 -13.29 24.99 -13.01
CA LEU A 32 -14.45 24.23 -13.39
C LEU A 32 -14.14 22.74 -13.34
N LEU A 33 -14.98 21.97 -12.64
CA LEU A 33 -14.86 20.52 -12.53
C LEU A 33 -16.11 19.84 -13.04
N GLU A 34 -15.93 18.71 -13.71
CA GLU A 34 -17.05 17.91 -14.17
C GLU A 34 -17.66 17.08 -13.03
N SER A 35 -18.99 17.05 -12.93
CA SER A 35 -19.66 16.31 -11.86
C SER A 35 -19.37 14.80 -11.85
N GLU A 36 -19.22 14.18 -13.01
CA GLU A 36 -18.85 12.77 -13.13
C GLU A 36 -17.44 12.52 -12.57
N ALA A 37 -16.47 13.36 -12.97
CA ALA A 37 -15.11 13.29 -12.45
C ALA A 37 -15.06 13.55 -10.93
N VAL A 38 -15.86 14.48 -10.41
CA VAL A 38 -15.92 14.75 -8.96
C VAL A 38 -16.53 13.58 -8.20
N LYS A 39 -17.51 12.85 -8.75
CA LYS A 39 -18.05 11.63 -8.13
C LYS A 39 -16.98 10.54 -7.98
N HIS A 40 -16.11 10.38 -8.97
CA HIS A 40 -15.09 9.33 -8.97
C HIS A 40 -13.81 9.73 -8.23
N TYR A 41 -13.38 10.98 -8.37
CA TYR A 41 -12.06 11.44 -7.92
C TYR A 41 -12.12 12.49 -6.79
N GLY A 42 -13.29 13.03 -6.46
CA GLY A 42 -13.46 14.09 -5.47
C GLY A 42 -12.57 15.29 -5.76
N ILE A 43 -11.80 15.73 -4.76
CA ILE A 43 -10.83 16.85 -4.86
C ILE A 43 -9.69 16.61 -5.85
N ARG A 44 -9.48 15.36 -6.28
CA ARG A 44 -8.45 14.99 -7.26
C ARG A 44 -8.97 15.04 -8.70
N ALA A 45 -10.23 15.39 -8.90
CA ALA A 45 -10.81 15.55 -10.22
C ALA A 45 -10.00 16.56 -11.04
N LYS A 46 -9.78 16.24 -12.31
CA LYS A 46 -9.00 17.10 -13.21
C LYS A 46 -9.82 18.36 -13.54
N PRO A 47 -9.27 19.57 -13.36
CA PRO A 47 -9.87 20.81 -13.86
C PRO A 47 -10.12 20.76 -15.36
N LEU A 48 -11.28 21.26 -15.78
CA LEU A 48 -11.57 21.46 -17.20
C LEU A 48 -10.55 22.42 -17.81
N GLN A 49 -10.15 22.16 -19.06
CA GLN A 49 -9.29 23.08 -19.78
C GLN A 49 -10.08 24.34 -20.20
N SER A 50 -9.44 25.50 -20.25
CA SER A 50 -10.09 26.77 -20.62
C SER A 50 -10.77 26.71 -22.00
N HIS A 51 -10.09 26.10 -22.98
CA HIS A 51 -10.57 25.96 -24.35
C HIS A 51 -11.59 24.81 -24.54
N GLN A 52 -11.87 24.01 -23.50
CA GLN A 52 -12.80 22.90 -23.61
C GLN A 52 -14.25 23.40 -23.54
N ARG A 53 -15.09 22.88 -24.44
CA ARG A 53 -16.53 23.19 -24.47
C ARG A 53 -17.27 22.41 -23.39
N LEU A 54 -18.32 23.04 -22.86
CA LEU A 54 -19.21 22.38 -21.91
C LEU A 54 -20.20 21.48 -22.64
N GLU A 55 -20.30 20.25 -22.16
CA GLU A 55 -21.20 19.23 -22.70
C GLU A 55 -22.65 19.52 -22.29
N PRO A 56 -23.61 19.32 -23.20
CA PRO A 56 -25.03 19.47 -22.88
C PRO A 56 -25.49 18.42 -21.87
N LYS A 57 -26.49 18.78 -21.06
CA LYS A 57 -27.08 17.90 -20.01
C LYS A 57 -26.10 17.47 -18.91
N ARG A 58 -24.88 18.01 -18.88
CA ARG A 58 -23.92 17.79 -17.80
C ARG A 58 -23.97 18.89 -16.74
N LEU A 59 -23.55 18.52 -15.54
CA LEU A 59 -23.35 19.43 -14.41
C LEU A 59 -21.86 19.64 -14.18
N TYR A 60 -21.48 20.90 -13.96
CA TYR A 60 -20.14 21.32 -13.62
C TYR A 60 -20.14 22.05 -12.29
N PHE A 61 -19.08 21.88 -11.52
CA PHE A 61 -18.85 22.58 -10.26
C PHE A 61 -17.84 23.69 -10.48
N LEU A 62 -18.19 24.90 -10.06
CA LEU A 62 -17.28 26.04 -10.00
C LEU A 62 -16.74 26.13 -8.57
N VAL A 63 -15.46 25.82 -8.39
CA VAL A 63 -14.82 25.72 -7.07
C VAL A 63 -13.51 26.47 -7.05
N VAL A 64 -13.18 27.05 -5.90
CA VAL A 64 -11.82 27.56 -5.65
C VAL A 64 -10.98 26.38 -5.16
N LEU A 65 -9.96 25.98 -5.93
CA LEU A 65 -9.03 24.96 -5.45
C LEU A 65 -7.99 25.65 -4.56
N PRO A 66 -7.76 25.17 -3.32
CA PRO A 66 -6.60 25.59 -2.55
C PRO A 66 -5.35 25.25 -3.36
N GLU A 67 -4.39 26.18 -3.41
CA GLU A 67 -3.16 25.99 -4.17
C GLU A 67 -2.44 24.72 -3.67
N ALA A 68 -2.51 23.65 -4.46
CA ALA A 68 -1.65 22.51 -4.20
C ALA A 68 -0.20 23.00 -4.40
N PRO A 69 0.71 22.80 -3.42
CA PRO A 69 2.09 23.22 -3.58
C PRO A 69 2.63 22.62 -4.87
N LYS A 70 2.99 23.50 -5.80
CA LYS A 70 3.54 23.17 -7.13
C LYS A 70 4.98 22.68 -6.97
N GLU A 71 5.19 21.63 -6.20
CA GLU A 71 6.45 20.91 -6.19
C GLU A 71 6.17 19.50 -5.68
N ARG A 72 5.95 18.58 -6.62
CA ARG A 72 6.08 17.16 -6.30
C ARG A 72 7.56 16.88 -6.14
N VAL A 73 8.14 17.32 -5.01
CA VAL A 73 9.40 16.79 -4.53
C VAL A 73 9.19 15.28 -4.45
N PRO A 74 9.96 14.47 -5.18
CA PRO A 74 9.80 13.03 -5.13
C PRO A 74 9.96 12.62 -3.67
N ARG A 75 8.87 12.17 -3.04
CA ARG A 75 8.89 11.56 -1.70
C ARG A 75 9.49 10.15 -1.78
N ARG A 76 10.61 10.03 -2.49
CA ARG A 76 11.51 8.91 -2.42
C ARG A 76 12.69 9.45 -1.66
N VAL A 77 12.85 8.96 -0.43
CA VAL A 77 14.15 8.95 0.25
C VAL A 77 15.07 8.15 -0.66
N ARG A 78 15.65 8.82 -1.65
CA ARG A 78 16.81 8.32 -2.37
C ARG A 78 17.95 8.68 -1.45
N SER A 79 18.57 7.68 -0.85
CA SER A 79 19.89 7.90 -0.30
C SER A 79 20.76 8.30 -1.49
N ASP A 80 21.12 9.58 -1.58
CA ASP A 80 22.11 10.09 -2.53
C ASP A 80 23.47 9.52 -2.12
N VAL A 81 23.66 8.25 -2.44
CA VAL A 81 24.82 7.48 -2.05
C VAL A 81 25.61 7.20 -3.31
N THR A 82 26.57 8.07 -3.58
CA THR A 82 27.64 7.90 -4.56
C THR A 82 28.68 6.91 -4.03
N MET A 83 28.30 5.66 -3.75
CA MET A 83 29.30 4.64 -3.40
C MET A 83 30.07 4.24 -4.65
N SER A 84 31.40 4.39 -4.58
CA SER A 84 32.33 3.82 -5.56
C SER A 84 32.16 2.30 -5.64
N ALA A 85 32.48 1.70 -6.79
CA ALA A 85 32.43 0.25 -6.95
C ALA A 85 33.30 -0.48 -5.91
N LYS A 86 34.39 0.16 -5.47
CA LYS A 86 35.26 -0.32 -4.40
C LYS A 86 34.54 -0.36 -3.04
N ASP A 87 33.91 0.74 -2.64
CA ASP A 87 33.16 0.83 -1.37
C ASP A 87 32.02 -0.18 -1.31
N ARG A 88 31.33 -0.41 -2.43
CA ARG A 88 30.27 -1.43 -2.54
C ARG A 88 30.82 -2.84 -2.31
N LEU A 89 32.01 -3.14 -2.85
CA LEU A 89 32.65 -4.44 -2.69
C LEU A 89 33.15 -4.65 -1.26
N GLU A 90 33.79 -3.65 -0.67
CA GLU A 90 34.28 -3.71 0.71
C GLU A 90 33.14 -3.88 1.72
N SER A 91 32.05 -3.13 1.56
CA SER A 91 30.82 -3.28 2.38
C SER A 91 30.23 -4.69 2.27
N LEU A 92 30.18 -5.26 1.06
CA LEU A 92 29.71 -6.63 0.84
C LEU A 92 30.66 -7.67 1.45
N MET A 93 31.98 -7.49 1.34
CA MET A 93 32.97 -8.40 1.93
C MET A 93 32.95 -8.34 3.47
N LEU A 94 32.80 -7.15 4.06
CA LEU A 94 32.62 -6.97 5.50
C LEU A 94 31.32 -7.63 5.99
N SER A 95 30.20 -7.42 5.28
CA SER A 95 28.93 -8.09 5.58
C SER A 95 29.00 -9.61 5.43
N ARG A 96 29.84 -10.13 4.53
CA ARG A 96 30.05 -11.58 4.36
C ARG A 96 30.96 -12.18 5.43
N ARG A 97 31.93 -11.43 5.95
CA ARG A 97 32.74 -11.84 7.11
C ARG A 97 31.94 -11.78 8.41
N SER A 98 31.00 -10.83 8.54
CA SER A 98 30.14 -10.75 9.73
C SER A 98 29.10 -11.87 9.83
N VAL A 99 28.85 -12.65 8.77
CA VAL A 99 27.95 -13.83 8.83
C VAL A 99 28.70 -15.15 8.98
N SER A 100 30.04 -15.17 8.83
CA SER A 100 30.83 -16.39 9.05
C SER A 100 31.24 -16.60 10.51
N ASP A 101 31.02 -15.63 11.40
CA ASP A 101 31.27 -15.80 12.85
C ASP A 101 30.00 -15.92 13.70
N LEU A 102 28.81 -15.88 13.09
CA LEU A 102 27.53 -16.10 13.79
C LEU A 102 27.13 -17.60 13.89
N THR A 103 27.90 -18.50 13.31
CA THR A 103 27.78 -19.94 13.59
C THR A 103 28.53 -20.36 14.86
N LEU A 104 29.38 -19.48 15.44
CA LEU A 104 30.14 -19.77 16.67
C LEU A 104 29.94 -18.75 17.80
N LEU A 105 29.32 -17.60 17.57
CA LEU A 105 28.97 -16.65 18.63
C LEU A 105 27.46 -16.60 18.83
N LYS A 106 27.04 -17.26 19.91
CA LYS A 106 25.77 -17.08 20.62
C LYS A 106 25.35 -15.59 20.58
N PRO A 107 24.12 -15.24 20.16
CA PRO A 107 23.65 -13.87 20.25
C PRO A 107 23.37 -13.56 21.72
N SER A 108 24.38 -13.04 22.42
CA SER A 108 24.21 -12.25 23.63
C SER A 108 23.58 -10.91 23.25
N ILE A 109 22.29 -10.92 22.90
CA ILE A 109 21.45 -9.75 23.13
C ILE A 109 21.21 -9.76 24.63
N ALA A 110 21.91 -8.87 25.32
CA ALA A 110 21.59 -8.47 26.67
C ALA A 110 20.13 -8.02 26.74
N ILE A 111 19.29 -8.88 27.30
CA ILE A 111 18.16 -8.49 28.15
C ILE A 111 18.44 -9.26 29.45
N PRO A 112 18.44 -8.60 30.62
CA PRO A 112 18.95 -9.17 31.86
C PRO A 112 18.23 -10.48 32.18
N GLU A 113 19.06 -11.46 32.52
CA GLU A 113 18.63 -12.75 33.06
C GLU A 113 17.79 -12.52 34.31
N GLY A 114 16.55 -13.00 34.26
CA GLY A 114 16.02 -13.79 35.35
C GLY A 114 16.22 -15.24 34.92
N ASP A 115 17.12 -15.93 35.62
CA ASP A 115 17.38 -17.36 35.49
C ASP A 115 16.07 -18.16 35.53
N GLU A 116 15.90 -19.07 34.58
CA GLU A 116 16.04 -20.51 34.82
C GLU A 116 15.46 -21.30 33.62
N GLU A 117 16.40 -21.95 32.94
CA GLU A 117 16.36 -23.38 32.62
C GLU A 117 15.18 -23.96 31.80
N GLY A 118 15.54 -24.39 30.59
CA GLY A 118 14.94 -25.58 30.00
C GLY A 118 14.03 -25.35 28.79
N GLY A 119 14.55 -25.68 27.61
CA GLY A 119 13.70 -26.12 26.50
C GLY A 119 14.03 -25.49 25.15
N ARG A 120 14.74 -26.25 24.33
CA ARG A 120 14.69 -26.12 22.87
C ARG A 120 13.23 -26.24 22.42
N GLY A 121 12.57 -25.12 22.17
CA GLY A 121 11.21 -25.08 21.64
C GLY A 121 11.03 -23.81 20.84
N GLY A 122 10.95 -23.91 19.52
CA GLY A 122 10.73 -22.76 18.64
C GLY A 122 9.47 -22.01 19.05
N ALA A 123 9.63 -20.80 19.59
CA ALA A 123 8.49 -19.97 19.97
C ALA A 123 7.67 -19.63 18.72
N MET A 124 6.52 -20.27 18.56
CA MET A 124 5.61 -20.07 17.44
C MET A 124 4.72 -18.84 17.70
N ARG A 125 4.78 -17.85 16.81
CA ARG A 125 3.95 -16.64 16.88
C ARG A 125 2.64 -16.89 16.14
N VAL A 126 1.51 -16.64 16.79
CA VAL A 126 0.17 -16.82 16.22
C VAL A 126 -0.51 -15.45 16.06
N LYS A 127 -1.22 -15.25 14.94
CA LYS A 127 -2.06 -14.07 14.69
C LYS A 127 -3.49 -14.52 14.48
N MET A 128 -4.42 -14.04 15.30
CA MET A 128 -5.84 -14.31 15.16
C MET A 128 -6.65 -13.02 15.01
N ARG A 129 -7.86 -13.11 14.46
CA ARG A 129 -8.82 -12.01 14.39
C ARG A 129 -9.97 -12.29 15.35
N LEU A 130 -10.28 -11.33 16.21
CA LEU A 130 -11.39 -11.41 17.17
C LEU A 130 -12.35 -10.24 16.96
N PRO A 131 -13.67 -10.45 17.09
CA PRO A 131 -14.64 -9.37 17.16
C PRO A 131 -14.33 -8.41 18.32
N LYS A 132 -14.58 -7.11 18.10
CA LYS A 132 -14.31 -6.07 19.09
C LYS A 132 -15.00 -6.33 20.45
N ALA A 133 -16.23 -6.84 20.41
CA ALA A 133 -17.01 -7.16 21.62
C ALA A 133 -16.37 -8.28 22.47
N GLU A 134 -15.69 -9.25 21.83
CA GLU A 134 -15.05 -10.36 22.52
C GLU A 134 -13.74 -9.93 23.19
N VAL A 135 -12.98 -9.06 22.51
CA VAL A 135 -11.79 -8.41 23.09
C VAL A 135 -12.17 -7.55 24.29
N GLU A 136 -13.27 -6.79 24.19
CA GLU A 136 -13.75 -5.96 25.28
C GLU A 136 -14.18 -6.77 26.51
N ARG A 137 -14.86 -7.91 26.31
CA ARG A 137 -15.22 -8.84 27.40
C ARG A 137 -13.98 -9.45 28.07
N LEU A 138 -12.97 -9.83 27.28
CA LEU A 138 -11.70 -10.35 27.77
C LEU A 138 -10.98 -9.35 28.67
N MET A 139 -10.94 -8.08 28.24
CA MET A 139 -10.29 -7.01 28.99
C MET A 139 -11.08 -6.63 30.25
N LYS A 140 -12.40 -6.50 30.16
CA LYS A 140 -13.26 -6.16 31.32
C LYS A 140 -13.32 -7.26 32.37
N GLY A 141 -13.24 -8.51 31.95
CA GLY A 141 -13.28 -9.66 32.87
C GLY A 141 -11.94 -9.98 33.51
N SER A 142 -10.85 -9.26 33.20
CA SER A 142 -9.52 -9.52 33.73
C SER A 142 -9.06 -8.33 34.56
N GLU A 143 -8.66 -8.57 35.79
CA GLU A 143 -8.19 -7.51 36.68
C GLU A 143 -6.72 -7.16 36.38
N ASN A 144 -5.94 -8.18 35.98
CA ASN A 144 -4.51 -8.06 35.75
C ASN A 144 -4.07 -8.56 34.36
N GLY A 145 -2.97 -8.03 33.85
CA GLY A 145 -2.40 -8.42 32.54
C GLY A 145 -2.02 -9.91 32.46
N ARG A 146 -1.66 -10.53 33.59
CA ARG A 146 -1.39 -11.97 33.69
C ARG A 146 -2.65 -12.80 33.41
N GLU A 147 -3.77 -12.44 34.02
CA GLU A 147 -5.05 -13.13 33.83
C GLU A 147 -5.58 -12.97 32.40
N ALA A 148 -5.39 -11.78 31.81
CA ALA A 148 -5.73 -11.54 30.42
C ALA A 148 -4.93 -12.44 29.47
N ALA A 149 -3.62 -12.60 29.71
CA ALA A 149 -2.75 -13.47 28.92
C ALA A 149 -3.17 -14.95 29.02
N GLU A 150 -3.56 -15.43 30.21
CA GLU A 150 -4.07 -16.79 30.39
C GLU A 150 -5.36 -17.04 29.62
N LYS A 151 -6.31 -16.09 29.66
CA LYS A 151 -7.57 -16.21 28.90
C LYS A 151 -7.36 -16.14 27.39
N ILE A 152 -6.41 -15.32 26.92
CA ILE A 152 -6.00 -15.29 25.51
C ILE A 152 -5.36 -16.63 25.11
N LYS A 153 -4.51 -17.21 25.96
CA LYS A 153 -3.91 -18.53 25.74
C LYS A 153 -4.98 -19.62 25.65
N GLN A 154 -5.97 -19.61 26.55
CA GLN A 154 -7.11 -20.54 26.50
C GLN A 154 -7.90 -20.41 25.20
N LEU A 155 -8.13 -19.17 24.72
CA LEU A 155 -8.82 -18.93 23.45
C LEU A 155 -8.01 -19.46 22.25
N CYS A 156 -6.69 -19.22 22.22
CA CYS A 156 -5.80 -19.77 21.19
C CYS A 156 -5.78 -21.30 21.19
N MET A 157 -5.78 -21.93 22.36
CA MET A 157 -5.72 -23.39 22.51
C MET A 157 -7.09 -24.07 22.30
N GLY A 158 -8.19 -23.37 22.58
CA GLY A 158 -9.56 -23.89 22.37
C GLY A 158 -10.00 -23.86 20.91
N MET A 159 -9.50 -22.90 20.13
CA MET A 159 -9.80 -22.75 18.70
C MET A 159 -9.32 -23.94 17.85
N THR A 160 -8.31 -24.69 18.30
CA THR A 160 -7.76 -25.84 17.57
C THR A 160 -8.47 -27.16 17.86
N ARG A 161 -9.40 -27.23 18.83
CA ARG A 161 -10.10 -28.48 19.16
C ARG A 161 -11.60 -28.47 18.92
N ASN A 162 -12.31 -27.35 19.07
CA ASN A 162 -13.78 -27.38 18.96
C ASN A 162 -14.29 -26.27 18.03
N SER A 163 -14.82 -26.67 16.87
CA SER A 163 -15.96 -25.99 16.26
C SER A 163 -17.14 -26.10 17.24
N PRO A 164 -17.68 -25.01 17.79
CA PRO A 164 -18.89 -25.07 18.56
C PRO A 164 -20.07 -24.96 17.59
N ARG A 165 -20.64 -26.10 17.22
CA ARG A 165 -22.09 -26.18 17.01
C ARG A 165 -22.73 -25.92 18.37
N VAL A 166 -23.10 -24.68 18.65
CA VAL A 166 -24.13 -24.38 19.64
C VAL A 166 -25.39 -24.15 18.84
N GLU A 167 -26.32 -25.10 18.94
CA GLU A 167 -27.70 -24.91 18.52
C GLU A 167 -28.29 -23.76 19.35
N VAL A 168 -28.46 -22.61 18.72
CA VAL A 168 -29.51 -21.66 19.07
C VAL A 168 -30.28 -21.39 17.79
N THR A 169 -31.55 -21.74 17.83
CA THR A 169 -32.56 -21.59 16.80
C THR A 169 -32.68 -20.12 16.33
N GLU A 170 -32.74 -20.00 15.01
CA GLU A 170 -33.25 -18.90 14.18
C GLU A 170 -32.50 -17.55 14.02
N GLN A 171 -31.92 -17.46 12.82
CA GLN A 171 -32.00 -16.33 11.87
C GLN A 171 -31.31 -14.99 12.22
N ARG A 172 -30.06 -14.82 11.77
CA ARG A 172 -29.78 -14.19 10.45
C ARG A 172 -28.32 -14.36 10.04
N GLN A 173 -28.18 -15.20 9.03
CA GLN A 173 -27.07 -15.42 8.12
C GLN A 173 -26.21 -14.17 7.81
N VAL A 174 -24.94 -14.21 8.19
CA VAL A 174 -23.86 -13.59 7.42
C VAL A 174 -22.85 -14.68 7.09
N HIS A 175 -23.03 -15.15 5.86
CA HIS A 175 -22.22 -16.06 5.10
C HIS A 175 -20.74 -15.66 5.11
N TRP A 176 -19.92 -16.46 5.78
CA TRP A 176 -18.48 -16.45 5.54
C TRP A 176 -18.22 -17.35 4.34
N ASN A 177 -18.07 -16.74 3.17
CA ASN A 177 -17.64 -17.46 1.98
C ASN A 177 -16.20 -17.95 2.19
N GLY A 178 -16.07 -19.24 2.50
CA GLY A 178 -14.80 -19.96 2.50
C GLY A 178 -14.36 -20.20 1.07
N GLY A 179 -13.37 -19.45 0.61
CA GLY A 179 -12.60 -19.78 -0.59
C GLY A 179 -11.40 -20.65 -0.21
N ASN A 180 -11.61 -21.97 -0.13
CA ASN A 180 -10.53 -22.94 -0.20
C ASN A 180 -9.92 -22.90 -1.60
N GLY A 181 -8.81 -22.19 -1.76
CA GLY A 181 -7.98 -22.23 -2.95
C GLY A 181 -7.10 -23.47 -2.93
N SER A 182 -7.58 -24.51 -3.62
CA SER A 182 -6.86 -25.73 -3.98
C SER A 182 -5.42 -25.46 -4.40
N THR A 183 -4.50 -26.23 -3.84
CA THR A 183 -3.16 -26.49 -4.39
C THR A 183 -3.29 -26.84 -5.87
N GLY A 184 -2.74 -25.99 -6.74
CA GLY A 184 -2.82 -26.14 -8.18
C GLY A 184 -1.66 -25.42 -8.85
N GLU A 185 -0.82 -26.23 -9.50
CA GLU A 185 0.15 -25.90 -10.55
C GLU A 185 1.43 -25.12 -10.22
N GLY A 186 2.53 -25.72 -10.66
CA GLY A 186 3.89 -25.26 -10.44
C GLY A 186 4.22 -23.95 -11.12
N PHE A 187 4.69 -23.00 -10.32
CA PHE A 187 5.48 -21.89 -10.83
C PHE A 187 6.86 -22.42 -11.25
N LYS A 188 7.01 -22.78 -12.54
CA LYS A 188 8.35 -22.89 -13.12
C LYS A 188 9.04 -21.55 -12.98
N ALA A 189 10.07 -21.50 -12.16
CA ALA A 189 11.01 -20.40 -12.09
C ALA A 189 11.55 -20.14 -13.50
N ARG A 190 11.18 -19.00 -14.09
CA ARG A 190 11.74 -18.57 -15.37
C ARG A 190 13.19 -18.18 -15.11
N GLU A 191 14.11 -19.11 -15.34
CA GLU A 191 15.54 -18.87 -15.38
C GLU A 191 15.80 -17.82 -16.47
N LYS A 192 16.21 -16.62 -16.05
CA LYS A 192 16.60 -15.55 -16.98
C LYS A 192 17.98 -15.89 -17.53
N ARG A 193 18.02 -16.72 -18.57
CA ARG A 193 19.22 -16.91 -19.38
C ARG A 193 19.45 -15.64 -20.19
N VAL A 194 20.57 -14.97 -19.92
CA VAL A 194 21.05 -13.86 -20.74
C VAL A 194 21.91 -14.49 -21.84
N SER A 195 21.47 -14.41 -23.09
CA SER A 195 22.30 -14.79 -24.24
C SER A 195 23.03 -13.55 -24.75
N PHE A 196 24.35 -13.61 -24.79
CA PHE A 196 25.15 -12.61 -25.51
C PHE A 196 25.08 -12.93 -27.00
N MET A 197 24.48 -12.05 -27.80
CA MET A 197 24.67 -12.10 -29.25
C MET A 197 26.06 -11.54 -29.56
N GLY A 198 26.93 -12.38 -30.12
CA GLY A 198 28.16 -11.92 -30.76
C GLY A 198 27.78 -11.00 -31.92
N MET A 199 28.13 -9.73 -31.82
CA MET A 199 28.03 -8.81 -32.95
C MET A 199 29.03 -9.25 -34.01
N ASN A 200 28.51 -9.86 -35.07
CA ASN A 200 29.22 -9.98 -36.33
C ASN A 200 29.37 -8.56 -36.91
N GLY A 201 30.52 -7.94 -36.65
CA GLY A 201 30.87 -6.61 -37.11
C GLY A 201 32.26 -6.65 -37.73
N GLY A 202 32.29 -6.60 -39.06
CA GLY A 202 33.48 -6.75 -39.89
C GLY A 202 34.66 -5.88 -39.45
N GLY A 203 35.84 -6.48 -39.49
CA GLY A 203 37.10 -5.83 -39.18
C GLY A 203 37.33 -4.60 -40.05
N ARG A 204 37.58 -3.46 -39.40
CA ARG A 204 38.25 -2.33 -40.03
C ARG A 204 39.74 -2.50 -39.75
N GLN A 205 40.48 -2.80 -40.81
CA GLN A 205 41.93 -2.83 -40.85
C GLN A 205 42.43 -1.39 -40.66
N ILE A 206 43.21 -1.14 -39.62
CA ILE A 206 43.90 0.13 -39.40
C ILE A 206 45.29 -0.05 -40.02
N GLU A 207 45.50 0.59 -41.17
CA GLU A 207 46.80 0.67 -41.83
C GLU A 207 47.65 1.72 -41.12
N VAL A 208 48.85 1.33 -40.70
CA VAL A 208 49.85 2.22 -40.10
C VAL A 208 50.88 2.50 -41.19
N THR A 209 50.86 3.69 -41.78
CA THR A 209 51.98 4.19 -42.57
C THR A 209 53.02 4.80 -41.64
N SER A 210 54.27 4.35 -41.78
CA SER A 210 55.46 5.01 -41.25
C SER A 210 55.94 6.10 -42.20
#